data_AF-A0A946AW73-F1
#
_entry.id   AF-A0A946AW73-F1
#
_cell.length_a   1.000
_cell.length_b   1.000
_cell.length_c   1.000
_cell.angle_alpha   90.00
_cell.angle_beta   90.00
_cell.angle_gamma   90.00
#
_symmetry.space_group_name_H-M   'P 1'
#
loop_
_entity.id
_entity.type
_entity.pdbx_description
1 polymer ?
#
loop_
_entity_poly.entity_id
_entity_poly.type
_entity_poly.pdbx_seq_one_letter_code
_entity_poly.pdbx_strand_id
1 'polypeptide(L)'
;MELCNMSPHEKPYLNYSEELWFEWFMDGILNSDIDAKGKIPILHYLLDLNIFESDANGLLKLSSLNHGVSSQEVKKNLQVILINISKTEKGFALVYFLSNFSNKELPPLVAEKNDSSSNRKNIFNKNYFPGEKKSSNLSNLQIAKRWGSQLRPFLNIEQNTIVRLRGEFTCQEDAQWLFSYILNKIRKKSPAKEWEQLSRKRHR
;
A
#
# COMPACT_ATOMS: atom_id res chain seq x y z
N MET A 1 -31.45 -27.12 13.22
CA MET A 1 -30.08 -27.17 13.76
C MET A 1 -29.52 -25.78 13.66
N GLU A 2 -29.57 -25.03 14.76
CA GLU A 2 -29.05 -23.68 14.85
C GLU A 2 -27.53 -23.76 14.69
N LEU A 3 -27.02 -23.35 13.53
CA LEU A 3 -25.62 -22.94 13.42
C LEU A 3 -25.52 -21.68 14.29
N CYS A 4 -25.15 -21.83 15.56
CA CYS A 4 -24.71 -20.69 16.35
C CYS A 4 -23.73 -19.91 15.49
N ASN A 5 -24.04 -18.62 15.26
CA ASN A 5 -23.21 -17.63 14.57
C ASN A 5 -21.91 -17.41 15.34
N MET A 6 -21.07 -18.45 15.44
CA MET A 6 -19.78 -18.39 16.08
C MET A 6 -18.93 -17.46 15.20
N SER A 7 -18.37 -16.43 15.81
CA SER A 7 -17.47 -15.50 15.13
C SER A 7 -16.03 -16.00 15.22
N PRO A 8 -15.11 -15.60 14.31
CA PRO A 8 -13.68 -15.77 14.51
C PRO A 8 -13.17 -15.26 15.87
N HIS A 9 -13.91 -14.34 16.53
CA HIS A 9 -13.63 -13.90 17.90
C HIS A 9 -13.73 -15.00 18.95
N GLU A 10 -14.59 -16.01 18.75
CA GLU A 10 -14.85 -17.08 19.71
C GLU A 10 -14.02 -18.32 19.39
N LYS A 11 -13.96 -18.71 18.11
CA LYS A 11 -13.29 -19.93 17.66
C LYS A 11 -12.46 -19.71 16.39
N PRO A 12 -11.34 -18.96 16.46
CA PRO A 12 -10.53 -18.58 15.30
C PRO A 12 -9.92 -19.77 14.52
N TYR A 13 -9.97 -20.97 15.07
CA TYR A 13 -9.48 -22.19 14.44
C TYR A 13 -10.47 -22.84 13.45
N LEU A 14 -11.71 -22.31 13.35
CA LEU A 14 -12.73 -22.78 12.41
C LEU A 14 -12.66 -22.04 11.08
N ASN A 15 -13.41 -22.56 10.10
CA ASN A 15 -13.55 -21.94 8.79
C ASN A 15 -14.68 -20.92 8.83
N TYR A 16 -14.43 -19.72 8.29
CA TYR A 16 -15.40 -18.63 8.24
C TYR A 16 -15.41 -17.93 6.89
N SER A 17 -16.46 -17.16 6.63
CA SER A 17 -16.53 -16.34 5.43
C SER A 17 -15.48 -15.23 5.45
N GLU A 18 -15.14 -14.75 4.25
CA GLU A 18 -14.28 -13.58 4.04
C GLU A 18 -14.74 -12.34 4.81
N GLU A 19 -16.06 -12.14 4.94
CA GLU A 19 -16.62 -11.01 5.67
C GLU A 19 -16.24 -11.06 7.15
N LEU A 20 -16.49 -12.20 7.80
CA LEU A 20 -16.22 -12.37 9.22
C LEU A 20 -14.71 -12.26 9.52
N TRP A 21 -13.87 -12.78 8.62
CA TRP A 21 -12.42 -12.62 8.75
C TRP A 21 -11.99 -11.17 8.59
N PHE A 22 -12.53 -10.45 7.59
CA PHE A 22 -12.19 -9.06 7.39
C PHE A 22 -12.57 -8.20 8.60
N GLU A 23 -13.78 -8.38 9.15
CA GLU A 23 -14.23 -7.70 10.38
C GLU A 23 -13.27 -7.98 11.55
N TRP A 24 -12.88 -9.25 11.75
CA TRP A 24 -11.96 -9.63 12.82
C TRP A 24 -10.56 -9.00 12.66
N PHE A 25 -10.07 -8.85 11.43
CA PHE A 25 -8.82 -8.17 11.11
C PHE A 25 -8.91 -6.66 11.31
N MET A 26 -10.04 -6.04 10.96
CA MET A 26 -10.31 -4.62 11.22
C MET A 26 -10.35 -4.33 12.73
N ASP A 27 -10.69 -5.31 13.56
CA ASP A 27 -10.59 -5.23 15.03
C ASP A 27 -9.12 -5.31 15.51
N GLY A 28 -8.36 -4.25 15.22
CA GLY A 28 -7.06 -3.96 15.82
C GLY A 28 -5.83 -4.48 15.08
N ILE A 29 -5.97 -5.23 13.98
CA ILE A 29 -4.82 -5.69 13.16
C ILE A 29 -4.59 -4.74 11.98
N LEU A 30 -5.65 -4.44 11.24
CA LEU A 30 -5.61 -3.54 10.08
C LEU A 30 -5.84 -2.09 10.50
N ASN A 31 -5.43 -1.16 9.65
CA ASN A 31 -5.73 0.26 9.83
C ASN A 31 -7.24 0.51 9.72
N SER A 32 -7.77 1.34 10.62
CA SER A 32 -9.20 1.68 10.66
C SER A 32 -9.70 2.52 9.49
N ASP A 33 -8.80 3.04 8.64
CA ASP A 33 -9.16 3.86 7.47
C ASP A 33 -9.31 3.06 6.17
N ILE A 34 -9.17 1.73 6.23
CA ILE A 34 -9.48 0.84 5.11
C ILE A 34 -11.01 0.81 4.93
N ASP A 35 -11.47 1.15 3.74
CA ASP A 35 -12.89 1.13 3.39
C ASP A 35 -13.35 -0.26 2.95
N ALA A 36 -14.66 -0.43 2.74
CA ALA A 36 -15.24 -1.70 2.29
C ALA A 36 -14.68 -2.17 0.94
N LYS A 37 -14.18 -1.26 0.09
CA LYS A 37 -13.56 -1.61 -1.19
C LYS A 37 -12.18 -2.27 -1.01
N GLY A 38 -11.50 -1.99 0.11
CA GLY A 38 -10.24 -2.61 0.46
C GLY A 38 -10.35 -4.06 0.94
N LYS A 39 -11.56 -4.55 1.23
CA LYS A 39 -11.79 -5.91 1.73
C LYS A 39 -11.19 -6.97 0.80
N ILE A 40 -11.68 -7.04 -0.43
CA ILE A 40 -11.29 -8.08 -1.40
C ILE A 40 -9.79 -8.00 -1.72
N PRO A 41 -9.23 -6.82 -2.09
CA PRO A 41 -7.81 -6.73 -2.40
C PRO A 41 -6.90 -7.14 -1.24
N ILE A 42 -7.25 -6.80 -0.01
CA ILE A 42 -6.45 -7.17 1.17
C ILE A 42 -6.54 -8.67 1.44
N LEU A 43 -7.74 -9.26 1.39
CA LEU A 43 -7.90 -10.70 1.63
C LEU A 43 -7.18 -11.54 0.58
N HIS A 44 -7.28 -11.18 -0.71
CA HIS A 44 -6.54 -11.84 -1.78
C HIS A 44 -5.03 -11.74 -1.55
N TYR A 45 -4.54 -10.57 -1.13
CA TYR A 45 -3.13 -10.40 -0.80
C TYR A 45 -2.71 -11.24 0.41
N LEU A 46 -3.56 -11.39 1.44
CA LEU A 46 -3.28 -12.27 2.57
C LEU A 46 -3.29 -13.76 2.18
N LEU A 47 -4.14 -14.15 1.23
CA LEU A 47 -4.16 -15.50 0.63
C LEU A 47 -2.86 -15.79 -0.14
N ASP A 48 -2.40 -14.85 -0.96
CA ASP A 48 -1.12 -14.97 -1.69
C ASP A 48 0.10 -15.09 -0.75
N LEU A 49 -0.04 -14.60 0.49
CA LEU A 49 0.96 -14.72 1.55
C LEU A 49 0.81 -16.01 2.39
N ASN A 50 -0.12 -16.90 2.04
CA ASN A 50 -0.43 -18.13 2.76
C ASN A 50 -0.81 -17.91 4.24
N ILE A 51 -1.41 -16.76 4.56
CA ILE A 51 -1.94 -16.48 5.91
C ILE A 51 -3.27 -17.21 6.11
N PHE A 52 -4.03 -17.34 5.02
CA PHE A 52 -5.26 -18.13 4.98
C PHE A 52 -5.09 -19.38 4.13
N GLU A 53 -5.82 -20.41 4.51
CA GLU A 53 -6.12 -21.60 3.72
C GLU A 53 -7.61 -21.56 3.35
N SER A 54 -7.91 -21.78 2.07
CA SER A 54 -9.29 -21.90 1.60
C SER A 54 -9.72 -23.37 1.62
N ASP A 55 -10.92 -23.64 2.12
CA ASP A 55 -11.52 -24.96 2.04
C ASP A 55 -12.28 -25.17 0.72
N ALA A 56 -12.74 -26.40 0.47
CA ALA A 56 -13.49 -26.75 -0.74
C ALA A 56 -14.81 -25.97 -0.91
N ASN A 57 -15.30 -25.33 0.16
CA ASN A 57 -16.53 -24.52 0.16
C ASN A 57 -16.23 -23.01 0.03
N GLY A 58 -14.97 -22.62 -0.15
CA GLY A 58 -14.55 -21.22 -0.22
C GLY A 58 -14.51 -20.50 1.12
N LEU A 59 -14.62 -21.21 2.25
CA LEU A 59 -14.42 -20.63 3.57
C LEU A 59 -12.93 -20.57 3.88
N LEU A 60 -12.53 -19.55 4.64
CA LEU A 60 -11.14 -19.31 4.99
C LEU A 60 -10.84 -19.77 6.41
N LYS A 61 -9.62 -20.21 6.63
CA LYS A 61 -9.06 -20.54 7.94
C LYS A 61 -7.63 -20.01 8.04
N LEU A 62 -7.25 -19.49 9.20
CA LEU A 62 -5.85 -19.10 9.43
C LEU A 62 -4.94 -20.33 9.39
N SER A 63 -3.86 -20.23 8.63
CA SER A 63 -2.86 -21.29 8.53
C SER A 63 -2.18 -21.52 9.88
N SER A 64 -1.90 -22.79 10.21
CA SER A 64 -1.14 -23.19 11.41
C SER A 64 -1.75 -22.85 12.79
N LEU A 65 -3.09 -22.86 12.94
CA LEU A 65 -3.73 -22.74 14.26
C LEU A 65 -3.98 -24.07 14.97
N ASN A 66 -3.51 -24.17 16.21
CA ASN A 66 -3.82 -25.27 17.13
C ASN A 66 -5.16 -25.02 17.86
N HIS A 67 -5.87 -26.11 18.18
CA HIS A 67 -7.11 -26.03 18.96
C HIS A 67 -6.85 -25.52 20.38
N GLY A 68 -7.79 -24.74 20.93
CA GLY A 68 -7.79 -24.32 22.34
C GLY A 68 -7.08 -23.00 22.66
N VAL A 69 -6.53 -22.31 21.66
CA VAL A 69 -5.90 -21.00 21.85
C VAL A 69 -6.97 -19.90 21.88
N SER A 70 -6.87 -18.98 22.84
CA SER A 70 -7.80 -17.84 22.92
C SER A 70 -7.63 -16.88 21.73
N SER A 71 -8.71 -16.21 21.32
CA SER A 71 -8.68 -15.24 20.21
C SER A 71 -7.66 -14.11 20.41
N GLN A 72 -7.49 -13.63 21.64
CA GLN A 72 -6.49 -12.60 21.96
C GLN A 72 -5.05 -13.09 21.77
N GLU A 73 -4.78 -14.35 22.12
CA GLU A 73 -3.47 -14.96 21.94
C GLU A 73 -3.19 -15.26 20.47
N VAL A 74 -4.21 -15.72 19.73
CA VAL A 74 -4.15 -15.84 18.27
C VAL A 74 -3.83 -14.49 17.62
N LYS A 75 -4.49 -13.40 18.03
CA LYS A 75 -4.19 -12.04 17.52
C LYS A 75 -2.74 -11.66 17.75
N LYS A 76 -2.21 -11.87 18.96
CA LYS A 76 -0.80 -11.56 19.29
C LYS A 76 0.17 -12.37 18.43
N ASN A 77 -0.05 -13.68 18.31
CA ASN A 77 0.80 -14.57 17.52
C ASN A 77 0.75 -14.19 16.02
N LEU A 78 -0.45 -13.94 15.51
CA LEU A 78 -0.65 -13.52 14.13
C LEU A 78 0.06 -12.18 13.84
N GLN A 79 -0.01 -11.20 14.74
CA GLN A 79 0.73 -9.95 14.58
C GLN A 79 2.24 -10.18 14.46
N VAL A 80 2.81 -11.10 15.25
CA VAL A 80 4.24 -11.46 15.14
C VAL A 80 4.54 -12.09 13.78
N ILE A 81 3.68 -13.02 13.31
CA ILE A 81 3.81 -13.65 11.99
C ILE A 81 3.76 -12.59 10.89
N LEU A 82 2.77 -11.70 10.91
CA LEU A 82 2.60 -10.63 9.92
C LEU A 82 3.80 -9.67 9.90
N ILE A 83 4.36 -9.33 11.05
CA ILE A 83 5.59 -8.51 11.16
C ILE A 83 6.81 -9.24 10.59
N ASN A 84 6.88 -10.56 10.69
CA ASN A 84 7.97 -11.32 10.09
C ASN A 84 7.80 -11.45 8.57
N ILE A 85 6.58 -11.72 8.10
CA ILE A 85 6.26 -11.77 6.67
C ILE A 85 6.51 -10.40 6.02
N SER A 86 6.24 -9.30 6.72
CA SER A 86 6.44 -7.95 6.16
C SER A 86 7.90 -7.62 5.82
N LYS A 87 8.86 -8.37 6.36
CA LYS A 87 10.29 -8.26 6.03
C LYS A 87 10.68 -9.02 4.76
N THR A 88 9.80 -9.87 4.23
CA THR A 88 10.03 -10.63 3.00
C THR A 88 9.68 -9.79 1.77
N GLU A 89 10.20 -10.18 0.61
CA GLU A 89 9.91 -9.46 -0.64
C GLU A 89 8.43 -9.49 -1.01
N LYS A 90 7.77 -10.65 -0.84
CA LYS A 90 6.34 -10.82 -1.12
C LYS A 90 5.47 -10.05 -0.13
N GLY A 91 5.85 -10.03 1.14
CA GLY A 91 5.07 -9.41 2.21
C GLY A 91 5.29 -7.90 2.38
N PHE A 92 6.12 -7.27 1.56
CA PHE A 92 6.57 -5.88 1.77
C PHE A 92 5.44 -4.88 2.02
N ALA A 93 4.27 -5.09 1.41
CA ALA A 93 3.16 -4.16 1.52
C ALA A 93 2.41 -4.22 2.86
N LEU A 94 2.60 -5.28 3.66
CA LEU A 94 1.93 -5.44 4.96
C LEU A 94 2.18 -4.25 5.90
N VAL A 95 3.37 -3.65 5.85
CA VAL A 95 3.72 -2.48 6.67
C VAL A 95 2.78 -1.29 6.46
N TYR A 96 2.10 -1.19 5.31
CA TYR A 96 1.18 -0.09 5.02
C TYR A 96 -0.25 -0.37 5.50
N PHE A 97 -0.63 -1.64 5.67
CA PHE A 97 -1.99 -2.04 6.05
C PHE A 97 -2.15 -2.26 7.55
N LEU A 98 -1.06 -2.62 8.24
CA LEU A 98 -1.09 -2.99 9.66
C LEU A 98 -1.12 -1.75 10.58
N SER A 99 -2.04 -1.76 11.54
CA SER A 99 -2.23 -0.71 12.56
C SER A 99 -0.95 -0.41 13.35
N ASN A 100 -0.15 -1.44 13.63
CA ASN A 100 1.12 -1.36 14.37
C ASN A 100 2.19 -0.48 13.70
N PHE A 101 2.02 -0.14 12.42
CA PHE A 101 2.93 0.72 11.66
C PHE A 101 2.34 2.11 11.35
N SER A 102 1.08 2.37 11.69
CA SER A 102 0.38 3.63 11.36
C SER A 102 1.12 4.89 11.85
N ASN A 103 1.76 4.82 13.02
CA ASN A 103 2.49 5.93 13.63
C ASN A 103 4.01 5.92 13.35
N LYS A 104 4.51 4.96 12.57
CA LYS A 104 5.94 4.79 12.29
C LYS A 104 6.28 5.38 10.93
N GLU A 105 7.55 5.70 10.72
CA GLU A 105 8.01 6.04 9.38
C GLU A 105 7.90 4.82 8.48
N LEU A 106 7.05 4.96 7.45
CA LEU A 106 6.80 3.91 6.47
C LEU A 106 7.97 3.83 5.48
N PRO A 107 8.38 2.62 5.08
CA PRO A 107 9.48 2.47 4.14
C PRO A 107 9.11 3.06 2.77
N PRO A 108 10.10 3.54 1.99
CA PRO A 108 9.88 3.95 0.61
C PRO A 108 9.59 2.73 -0.28
N LEU A 109 8.71 2.89 -1.28
CA LEU A 109 8.37 1.83 -2.25
C LEU A 109 9.55 1.39 -3.11
N VAL A 110 10.49 2.31 -3.35
CA VAL A 110 11.72 2.06 -4.09
C VAL A 110 12.84 1.99 -3.07
N ALA A 111 13.49 0.83 -2.96
CA ALA A 111 14.78 0.75 -2.30
C ALA A 111 15.72 1.69 -3.07
N GLU A 112 16.26 2.71 -2.41
CA GLU A 112 17.36 3.47 -2.99
C GLU A 112 18.43 2.45 -3.37
N LYS A 113 18.59 2.20 -4.67
CA LYS A 113 19.84 1.63 -5.15
C LYS A 113 20.87 2.65 -4.71
N ASN A 114 21.66 2.30 -3.69
CA ASN A 114 22.92 2.96 -3.40
C ASN A 114 23.86 2.72 -4.58
N ASP A 115 23.52 3.29 -5.73
CA ASP A 115 24.51 3.65 -6.73
C ASP A 115 25.31 4.75 -6.04
N SER A 116 26.43 4.32 -5.45
CA SER A 116 27.53 5.15 -5.00
C SER A 116 28.20 5.85 -6.21
N SER A 117 27.40 6.53 -7.02
CA SER A 117 27.83 7.58 -7.92
C SER A 117 26.98 8.80 -7.60
N SER A 118 27.45 9.54 -6.60
CA SER A 118 27.27 10.97 -6.51
C SER A 118 27.43 11.60 -7.89
N ASN A 119 26.30 11.80 -8.56
CA ASN A 119 26.13 12.85 -9.56
C ASN A 119 24.68 13.26 -9.47
N ARG A 120 24.38 14.05 -8.42
CA ARG A 120 23.27 15.00 -8.47
C ARG A 120 23.51 15.87 -9.70
N LYS A 121 22.99 15.48 -10.85
CA LYS A 121 22.91 16.36 -12.01
C LYS A 121 21.91 17.44 -11.60
N ASN A 122 22.43 18.54 -11.09
CA ASN A 122 21.69 19.76 -10.84
C ASN A 122 20.95 20.13 -12.13
N ILE A 123 19.66 19.82 -12.19
CA ILE A 123 18.79 20.16 -13.34
C ILE A 123 18.64 21.69 -13.48
N PHE A 124 19.15 22.48 -12.51
CA PHE A 124 19.08 23.94 -12.47
C PHE A 124 20.39 24.70 -12.71
N ASN A 125 21.55 24.04 -12.87
CA ASN A 125 22.78 24.75 -13.25
C ASN A 125 23.05 24.60 -14.75
N LYS A 126 22.24 25.26 -15.56
CA LYS A 126 22.74 25.78 -16.84
C LYS A 126 23.20 27.20 -16.57
N ASN A 127 24.50 27.42 -16.68
CA ASN A 127 25.09 28.75 -16.71
C ASN A 127 24.33 29.59 -17.72
N TYR A 128 23.63 30.62 -17.24
CA TYR A 128 23.03 31.62 -18.10
C TYR A 128 24.17 32.36 -18.80
N PHE A 129 24.36 32.12 -20.08
CA PHE A 129 25.05 33.08 -20.93
C PHE A 129 24.14 34.33 -21.02
N PRO A 130 24.62 35.53 -20.62
CA PRO A 130 23.82 36.73 -20.71
C PRO A 130 23.81 37.18 -22.17
N GLY A 131 22.78 36.80 -22.93
CA GLY A 131 22.76 37.19 -24.34
C GLY A 131 21.60 36.73 -25.21
N GLU A 132 20.64 35.93 -24.75
CA GLU A 132 19.54 35.50 -25.63
C GLU A 132 18.15 35.84 -25.07
N LYS A 133 17.38 36.45 -25.96
CA LYS A 133 16.07 37.06 -25.72
C LYS A 133 15.07 36.02 -25.21
N LYS A 134 14.30 36.41 -24.20
CA LYS A 134 13.06 35.74 -23.79
C LYS A 134 12.05 35.75 -24.94
N SER A 135 11.86 34.61 -25.59
CA SER A 135 10.55 34.11 -26.01
C SER A 135 10.71 32.75 -26.69
N SER A 136 10.25 31.68 -26.04
CA SER A 136 9.97 30.44 -26.74
C SER A 136 8.54 30.05 -26.42
N ASN A 137 7.64 30.30 -27.37
CA ASN A 137 6.35 29.62 -27.43
C ASN A 137 6.66 28.12 -27.52
N LEU A 138 6.59 27.41 -26.38
CA LEU A 138 6.78 25.98 -26.38
C LEU A 138 5.70 25.37 -27.28
N SER A 139 6.12 24.64 -28.31
CA SER A 139 5.18 23.89 -29.15
C SER A 139 4.43 22.89 -28.26
N ASN A 140 3.13 22.68 -28.51
CA ASN A 140 2.31 21.69 -27.81
C ASN A 140 3.00 20.30 -27.76
N LEU A 141 3.77 19.96 -28.78
CA LEU A 141 4.52 18.70 -28.86
C LEU A 141 5.74 18.67 -27.92
N GLN A 142 6.43 19.81 -27.72
CA GLN A 142 7.51 19.92 -26.74
C GLN A 142 6.96 19.85 -25.31
N ILE A 143 5.80 20.45 -25.06
CA ILE A 143 5.07 20.35 -23.80
C ILE A 143 4.71 18.88 -23.53
N ALA A 144 4.03 18.21 -24.46
CA ALA A 144 3.66 16.80 -24.33
C ALA A 144 4.86 15.87 -24.10
N LYS A 145 5.97 16.05 -24.84
CA LYS A 145 7.21 15.30 -24.65
C LYS A 145 7.81 15.52 -23.25
N ARG A 146 7.80 16.76 -22.76
CA ARG A 146 8.30 17.11 -21.43
C ARG A 146 7.45 16.47 -20.33
N TRP A 147 6.12 16.56 -20.41
CA TRP A 147 5.22 15.89 -19.47
C TRP A 147 5.38 14.37 -19.49
N GLY A 148 5.47 13.75 -20.67
CA GLY A 148 5.74 12.33 -20.80
C GLY A 148 7.06 11.93 -20.11
N SER A 149 8.13 12.72 -20.30
CA SER A 149 9.41 12.46 -19.62
C SER A 149 9.35 12.60 -18.10
N GLN A 150 8.52 13.52 -17.59
CA GLN A 150 8.34 13.75 -16.15
C GLN A 150 7.46 12.69 -15.48
N LEU A 151 6.51 12.11 -16.21
CA LEU A 151 5.58 11.09 -15.70
C LEU A 151 6.17 9.67 -15.73
N ARG A 152 7.11 9.39 -16.64
CA ARG A 152 7.75 8.06 -16.77
C ARG A 152 8.22 7.44 -15.46
N PRO A 153 8.91 8.15 -14.55
CA PRO A 153 9.34 7.57 -13.28
C PRO A 153 8.17 7.08 -12.43
N PHE A 154 7.06 7.82 -12.41
CA PHE A 154 5.87 7.44 -11.63
C PHE A 154 5.19 6.19 -12.22
N LEU A 155 5.02 6.15 -13.55
CA LEU A 155 4.47 4.99 -14.24
C LEU A 155 5.32 3.74 -14.04
N ASN A 156 6.66 3.89 -14.03
CA ASN A 156 7.57 2.78 -13.76
C ASN A 156 7.43 2.28 -12.32
N ILE A 157 7.31 3.17 -11.34
CA ILE A 157 7.11 2.79 -9.94
C ILE A 157 5.78 2.07 -9.76
N GLU A 158 4.71 2.60 -10.35
CA GLU A 158 3.39 1.98 -10.34
C GLU A 158 3.44 0.58 -10.94
N GLN A 159 3.94 0.44 -12.16
CA GLN A 159 4.00 -0.85 -12.84
C GLN A 159 4.84 -1.86 -12.06
N ASN A 160 6.01 -1.46 -11.56
CA ASN A 160 6.89 -2.34 -10.78
C ASN A 160 6.23 -2.75 -9.46
N THR A 161 5.51 -1.85 -8.81
CA THR A 161 4.84 -2.15 -7.53
C THR A 161 3.63 -3.05 -7.76
N ILE A 162 2.82 -2.79 -8.78
CA ILE A 162 1.69 -3.64 -9.16
C ILE A 162 2.17 -5.06 -9.47
N VAL A 163 3.23 -5.21 -10.27
CA VAL A 163 3.78 -6.54 -10.59
C VAL A 163 4.24 -7.27 -9.33
N ARG A 164 4.79 -6.56 -8.34
CA ARG A 164 5.19 -7.13 -7.05
C ARG A 164 4.01 -7.51 -6.14
N LEU A 165 2.88 -6.80 -6.25
CA LEU A 165 1.68 -7.05 -5.45
C LEU A 165 0.82 -8.18 -6.01
N ARG A 166 0.89 -8.43 -7.32
CA ARG A 166 0.11 -9.48 -7.98
C ARG A 166 0.58 -10.87 -7.54
N GLY A 167 -0.38 -11.77 -7.41
CA GLY A 167 -0.16 -13.17 -7.06
C GLY A 167 -1.14 -14.08 -7.79
N GLU A 168 -1.43 -15.21 -7.17
CA GLU A 168 -2.40 -16.19 -7.67
C GLU A 168 -3.83 -15.68 -7.46
N PHE A 169 -4.09 -15.06 -6.30
CA PHE A 169 -5.38 -14.50 -5.94
C PHE A 169 -5.48 -13.00 -6.22
N THR A 170 -4.41 -12.23 -5.98
CA THR A 170 -4.42 -10.77 -6.18
C THR A 170 -4.38 -10.44 -7.68
N CYS A 171 -5.52 -10.00 -8.21
CA CYS A 171 -5.66 -9.65 -9.61
C CYS A 171 -5.08 -8.25 -9.92
N GLN A 172 -5.14 -7.85 -11.19
CA GLN A 172 -4.63 -6.54 -11.62
C GLN A 172 -5.38 -5.37 -10.95
N GLU A 173 -6.71 -5.47 -10.82
CA GLU A 173 -7.54 -4.43 -10.18
C GLU A 173 -7.25 -4.34 -8.67
N ASP A 174 -7.10 -5.49 -8.01
CA ASP A 174 -6.74 -5.56 -6.60
C ASP A 174 -5.37 -4.90 -6.35
N ALA A 175 -4.37 -5.26 -7.14
CA ALA A 175 -3.03 -4.68 -7.03
C ALA A 175 -3.02 -3.16 -7.27
N GLN A 176 -3.85 -2.65 -8.19
CA GLN A 176 -4.03 -1.21 -8.41
C GLN A 176 -4.66 -0.50 -7.21
N TRP A 177 -5.67 -1.14 -6.59
CA TRP A 177 -6.28 -0.62 -5.37
C TRP A 177 -5.26 -0.56 -4.23
N LEU A 178 -4.54 -1.67 -4.00
CA LEU A 178 -3.49 -1.77 -2.98
C LEU A 178 -2.41 -0.71 -3.19
N PHE A 179 -1.94 -0.53 -4.43
CA PHE A 179 -0.97 0.51 -4.77
C PHE A 179 -1.50 1.92 -4.46
N SER A 180 -2.74 2.22 -4.83
CA SER A 180 -3.38 3.51 -4.56
C SER A 180 -3.48 3.79 -3.05
N TYR A 181 -3.84 2.79 -2.26
CA TYR A 181 -3.87 2.87 -0.81
C TYR A 181 -2.47 3.15 -0.23
N ILE A 182 -1.44 2.41 -0.67
CA ILE A 182 -0.06 2.60 -0.23
C ILE A 182 0.45 4.02 -0.57
N LEU A 183 0.17 4.51 -1.78
CA LEU A 183 0.54 5.87 -2.18
C LEU A 183 -0.09 6.92 -1.26
N ASN A 184 -1.36 6.74 -0.89
CA ASN A 184 -2.05 7.66 0.01
C ASN A 184 -1.43 7.65 1.41
N LYS A 185 -0.93 6.50 1.89
CA LYS A 185 -0.22 6.39 3.17
C LYS A 185 1.16 7.05 3.16
N ILE A 186 1.90 6.90 2.06
CA ILE A 186 3.25 7.50 1.92
C ILE A 186 3.16 9.02 1.72
N ARG A 187 2.10 9.50 1.06
CA ARG A 187 1.85 10.94 0.88
C ARG A 187 1.54 11.60 2.22
N LYS A 188 2.57 11.99 2.96
CA LYS A 188 2.45 13.07 3.94
C LYS A 188 1.91 14.29 3.17
N LYS A 189 0.70 14.77 3.51
CA LYS A 189 0.19 16.05 2.98
C LYS A 189 1.27 17.09 3.25
N SER A 190 1.97 17.52 2.21
CA SER A 190 2.95 18.59 2.38
C SER A 190 2.19 19.80 2.90
N PRO A 191 2.70 20.49 3.94
CA PRO A 191 2.08 21.73 4.37
C PRO A 191 1.99 22.65 3.16
N ALA A 192 0.84 23.32 2.99
CA ALA A 192 0.63 24.24 1.87
C ALA A 192 1.78 25.24 1.86
N LYS A 193 2.48 25.35 0.74
CA LYS A 193 3.61 26.28 0.61
C LYS A 193 3.08 27.70 0.79
N GLU A 194 3.89 28.60 1.35
CA GLU A 194 3.45 29.96 1.71
C GLU A 194 2.80 30.72 0.53
N TRP A 195 3.28 30.51 -0.70
CA TRP A 195 2.69 31.09 -1.91
C TRP A 195 1.26 30.59 -2.20
N GLU A 196 0.97 29.34 -1.85
CA GLU A 196 -0.34 28.71 -2.02
C GLU A 196 -1.34 29.21 -0.96
N GLN A 197 -0.84 29.54 0.24
CA GLN A 197 -1.62 30.19 1.29
C GLN A 197 -1.92 31.66 0.95
N LEU A 198 -0.97 32.38 0.35
CA LEU A 198 -1.14 33.75 -0.12
C LEU A 198 -2.19 33.87 -1.23
N SER A 199 -2.23 32.91 -2.16
CA SER A 199 -3.28 32.84 -3.19
C SER A 199 -4.68 32.67 -2.59
N ARG A 200 -4.83 31.76 -1.62
CA ARG A 200 -6.13 31.52 -0.94
C ARG A 200 -6.64 32.71 -0.14
N LYS A 201 -5.73 33.54 0.40
CA LYS A 201 -6.08 34.80 1.08
C LYS A 201 -6.52 35.91 0.12
N ARG A 202 -6.06 35.91 -1.14
CA ARG A 202 -6.42 36.92 -2.14
C ARG A 202 -7.77 36.68 -2.83
N HIS A 203 -8.29 35.45 -2.77
CA HIS A 203 -9.58 35.07 -3.35
C HIS A 203 -10.73 35.04 -2.32
N ARG A 204 -10.51 35.60 -1.13
CA ARG A 204 -11.53 35.81 -0.10
C ARG A 204 -11.83 37.30 0.01
#